data_AF-A0A8J7LFZ4-F1
#
_entry.id   AF-A0A8J7LFZ4-F1
#
_cell.length_a   1.000
_cell.length_b   1.000
_cell.length_c   1.000
_cell.angle_alpha   90.00
_cell.angle_beta   90.00
_cell.angle_gamma   90.00
#
_symmetry.space_group_name_H-M   'P 1'
#
loop_
_entity.id
_entity.type
_entity.pdbx_description
1 polymer ?
#
loop_
_entity_poly.entity_id
_entity_poly.type
_entity_poly.pdbx_seq_one_letter_code
_entity_poly.pdbx_strand_id
1 'polypeptide(L)'
;MTQTSFDADSRQSPARSIQIVFFTLAVLFNLCLIAQILTVGMAFFYNPEWWKIHVWLVRGYSGLAPILLGLVYLSPFPQRVQSLTKAIPILLGLQFLTIHLKTSLPLGVLHPLIGFALLSVSTTLVHRSQRVVFPQTEAD
;
A
#
# COMPACT_ATOMS: atom_id res chain seq x y z
N MET A 1 49.21 11.95 4.32
CA MET A 1 48.53 11.82 3.01
C MET A 1 48.45 10.34 2.72
N THR A 2 47.30 9.67 2.63
CA THR A 2 45.97 10.10 2.19
C THR A 2 44.96 9.11 2.78
N GLN A 3 44.02 9.58 3.59
CA GLN A 3 42.95 8.76 4.16
C GLN A 3 41.79 8.74 3.16
N THR A 4 41.75 7.74 2.29
CA THR A 4 40.75 7.62 1.22
C THR A 4 39.43 7.10 1.78
N SER A 5 38.59 8.04 2.21
CA SER A 5 37.14 8.23 1.97
C SER A 5 36.20 7.10 1.49
N PHE A 6 36.53 5.82 1.55
CA PHE A 6 35.69 4.73 1.03
C PHE A 6 34.73 4.10 2.05
N ASP A 7 34.71 4.59 3.29
CA ASP A 7 33.92 4.02 4.40
C ASP A 7 32.70 4.86 4.83
N ALA A 8 32.40 5.96 4.12
CA ALA A 8 31.35 6.89 4.53
C ALA A 8 29.91 6.47 4.13
N ASP A 9 29.74 5.48 3.25
CA ASP A 9 28.44 5.21 2.59
C ASP A 9 27.61 4.06 3.20
N SER A 10 28.15 3.29 4.16
CA SER A 10 27.53 2.03 4.58
C SER A 10 26.74 2.06 5.91
N ARG A 11 26.55 3.23 6.53
CA ARG A 11 25.80 3.35 7.80
C ARG A 11 24.50 4.14 7.67
N GLN A 12 23.58 3.70 6.82
CA GLN A 12 22.19 4.10 7.02
C GLN A 12 21.69 3.50 8.35
N SER A 13 21.03 4.31 9.19
CA SER A 13 20.45 3.79 10.43
C SER A 13 19.45 2.67 10.11
N PRO A 14 19.36 1.60 10.92
CA PRO A 14 18.38 0.52 10.71
C PRO A 14 16.95 1.05 10.51
N ALA A 15 16.60 2.13 11.21
CA ALA A 15 15.33 2.81 11.07
C ALA A 15 15.10 3.40 9.67
N ARG A 16 16.12 4.01 9.05
CA ARG A 16 16.06 4.56 7.68
C ARG A 16 15.90 3.46 6.64
N SER A 17 16.63 2.36 6.79
CA SER A 17 16.49 1.20 5.89
C SER A 17 15.07 0.62 5.95
N ILE A 18 14.49 0.47 7.15
CA ILE A 18 13.09 0.05 7.32
C ILE A 18 12.13 1.04 6.67
N GLN A 19 12.36 2.35 6.80
CA GLN A 19 11.51 3.38 6.18
C GLN A 19 11.55 3.33 4.65
N ILE A 20 12.72 3.09 4.05
CA ILE A 20 12.87 2.93 2.59
C ILE A 20 12.13 1.67 2.13
N VAL A 21 12.34 0.53 2.80
CA VAL A 21 11.65 -0.73 2.46
C VAL A 21 10.12 -0.56 2.58
N PHE A 22 9.66 0.06 3.67
CA PHE A 22 8.24 0.36 3.86
C PHE A 22 7.68 1.24 2.73
N PHE A 23 8.40 2.30 2.35
CA PHE A 23 7.99 3.18 1.26
C PHE A 23 7.89 2.43 -0.07
N THR A 24 8.91 1.63 -0.43
CA THR A 24 8.92 0.83 -1.65
C THR A 24 7.74 -0.15 -1.71
N LEU A 25 7.46 -0.84 -0.59
CA LEU A 25 6.31 -1.75 -0.52
C LEU A 25 4.96 -1.02 -0.58
N ALA A 26 4.87 0.18 0.01
CA ALA A 26 3.66 1.01 -0.09
C ALA A 26 3.39 1.47 -1.53
N VAL A 27 4.44 1.85 -2.27
CA VAL A 27 4.35 2.19 -3.70
C VAL A 27 3.91 0.97 -4.51
N LEU A 28 4.56 -0.18 -4.32
CA LEU A 28 4.20 -1.42 -5.02
C LEU A 28 2.73 -1.79 -4.77
N PHE A 29 2.29 -1.78 -3.51
CA PHE A 29 0.90 -2.04 -3.15
C PHE A 29 -0.07 -1.08 -3.83
N ASN A 30 0.27 0.22 -3.91
CA ASN A 30 -0.56 1.22 -4.58
C ASN A 30 -0.64 0.98 -6.09
N LEU A 31 0.47 0.66 -6.75
CA LEU A 31 0.49 0.32 -8.18
C LEU A 31 -0.35 -0.93 -8.47
N CYS A 32 -0.30 -1.93 -7.59
CA CYS A 32 -1.17 -3.11 -7.69
C CYS A 32 -2.66 -2.73 -7.59
N LEU A 33 -3.05 -1.83 -6.68
CA LEU A 33 -4.44 -1.35 -6.59
C LEU A 33 -4.89 -0.59 -7.85
N ILE A 34 -4.02 0.25 -8.41
CA ILE A 34 -4.31 0.96 -9.67
C ILE A 34 -4.54 -0.05 -10.80
N ALA A 35 -3.65 -1.04 -10.93
CA ALA A 35 -3.81 -2.11 -11.91
C ALA A 35 -5.08 -2.93 -11.65
N GLN A 36 -5.45 -3.16 -10.39
CA GLN A 36 -6.68 -3.85 -10.04
C GLN A 36 -7.93 -3.09 -10.49
N ILE A 37 -7.98 -1.77 -10.31
CA ILE A 37 -9.10 -0.94 -10.78
C ILE A 37 -9.14 -0.90 -12.31
N LEU A 38 -7.98 -0.85 -12.97
CA LEU A 38 -7.92 -0.98 -14.43
C LEU A 38 -8.51 -2.32 -14.88
N THR A 39 -8.15 -3.43 -14.23
CA THR A 39 -8.63 -4.77 -14.62
C THR A 39 -10.14 -4.93 -14.45
N VAL A 40 -10.76 -4.31 -13.43
CA VAL A 40 -12.24 -4.32 -13.31
C VAL A 40 -12.91 -3.48 -14.40
N GLY A 41 -12.31 -2.34 -14.76
CA GLY A 41 -12.76 -1.55 -15.91
C GLY A 41 -12.69 -2.35 -17.22
N MET A 42 -11.58 -3.05 -17.45
CA MET A 42 -11.43 -3.94 -18.61
C MET A 42 -12.45 -5.09 -18.61
N ALA A 43 -12.73 -5.68 -17.44
CA ALA A 43 -13.73 -6.73 -17.30
C ALA A 43 -15.14 -6.25 -17.65
N PHE A 44 -15.48 -5.02 -17.25
CA PHE A 44 -16.81 -4.44 -17.47
C PHE A 44 -17.00 -3.91 -18.89
N PHE A 45 -16.01 -3.18 -19.44
CA PHE A 45 -16.15 -2.46 -20.71
C PHE A 45 -15.60 -3.19 -21.92
N TYR A 46 -14.72 -4.19 -21.77
CA TYR A 46 -14.00 -4.80 -22.88
C TYR A 46 -14.16 -6.32 -22.96
N ASN A 47 -13.67 -7.06 -21.96
CA ASN A 47 -13.70 -8.52 -21.98
C ASN A 47 -13.80 -9.09 -20.55
N PRO A 48 -14.85 -9.89 -20.22
CA PRO A 48 -15.07 -10.40 -18.86
C PRO A 48 -13.96 -11.34 -18.35
N GLU A 49 -13.12 -11.91 -19.22
CA GLU A 49 -11.97 -12.74 -18.81
C GLU A 49 -10.96 -11.98 -17.93
N TRP A 50 -10.91 -10.65 -18.02
CA TRP A 50 -10.09 -9.80 -17.15
C TRP A 50 -10.48 -9.92 -15.65
N TRP A 51 -11.67 -10.43 -15.33
CA TRP A 51 -12.07 -10.72 -13.96
C TRP A 51 -11.14 -11.74 -13.28
N LYS A 52 -10.62 -12.72 -14.04
CA LYS A 52 -9.65 -13.69 -13.51
C LYS A 52 -8.36 -13.00 -13.08
N ILE A 53 -7.89 -12.02 -13.86
CA ILE A 53 -6.71 -11.22 -13.56
C ILE A 53 -6.98 -10.34 -12.34
N HIS A 54 -8.14 -9.68 -12.27
CA HIS A 54 -8.56 -8.88 -11.12
C HIS A 54 -8.49 -9.66 -9.80
N VAL A 55 -9.05 -10.89 -9.79
CA VAL A 55 -9.05 -11.78 -8.62
C VAL A 55 -7.65 -12.34 -8.32
N TRP A 56 -6.87 -12.69 -9.33
CA TRP A 56 -5.51 -13.18 -9.13
C TRP A 56 -4.62 -12.10 -8.51
N LEU A 57 -4.73 -10.87 -9.00
CA LEU A 57 -3.94 -9.74 -8.53
C LEU A 57 -4.18 -9.47 -7.05
N VAL A 58 -5.44 -9.38 -6.60
CA VAL A 58 -5.76 -9.15 -5.17
C VAL A 58 -5.18 -10.23 -4.28
N ARG A 59 -5.26 -11.50 -4.69
CA ARG A 59 -4.70 -12.62 -3.93
C ARG A 59 -3.18 -12.52 -3.82
N GLY A 60 -2.51 -12.10 -4.90
CA GLY A 60 -1.06 -11.92 -4.95
C GLY A 60 -0.56 -10.84 -4.00
N TYR A 61 -1.07 -9.61 -4.10
CA TYR A 61 -0.53 -8.50 -3.30
C TYR A 61 -1.15 -8.37 -1.90
N SER A 62 -2.24 -9.10 -1.58
CA SER A 62 -2.88 -9.03 -0.25
C SER A 62 -1.91 -9.30 0.90
N GLY A 63 -0.89 -10.15 0.67
CA GLY A 63 0.16 -10.43 1.66
C GLY A 63 1.02 -9.22 2.04
N LEU A 64 1.08 -8.19 1.21
CA LEU A 64 1.82 -6.97 1.52
C LEU A 64 1.17 -6.15 2.65
N ALA A 65 -0.14 -6.25 2.85
CA ALA A 65 -0.86 -5.51 3.88
C ALA A 65 -0.37 -5.83 5.31
N PRO A 66 -0.30 -7.10 5.75
CA PRO A 66 0.28 -7.43 7.06
C PRO A 66 1.79 -7.15 7.14
N ILE A 67 2.54 -7.27 6.05
CA ILE A 67 3.97 -6.92 6.03
C ILE A 67 4.17 -5.41 6.30
N LEU A 68 3.41 -4.55 5.61
CA LEU A 68 3.40 -3.11 5.85
C LEU A 68 3.00 -2.80 7.30
N LEU A 69 2.00 -3.49 7.83
CA LEU A 69 1.58 -3.33 9.22
C LEU A 69 2.68 -3.72 10.20
N GLY A 70 3.43 -4.80 9.95
CA GLY A 70 4.59 -5.16 10.77
C GLY A 70 5.69 -4.09 10.72
N LEU A 71 6.09 -3.69 9.50
CA LEU A 71 7.16 -2.73 9.28
C LEU A 71 6.88 -1.36 9.91
N VAL A 72 5.63 -0.89 9.91
CA VAL A 72 5.28 0.43 10.46
C VAL A 72 5.50 0.52 11.98
N TYR A 73 5.56 -0.61 12.68
CA TYR A 73 5.85 -0.68 14.11
C TYR A 73 7.32 -0.99 14.44
N LEU A 74 8.13 -1.33 13.44
CA LEU A 74 9.57 -1.60 13.60
C LEU A 74 10.45 -0.34 13.48
N SER A 75 9.88 0.80 13.10
CA SER A 75 10.59 2.07 12.94
C SER A 75 9.69 3.24 13.37
N PRO A 76 10.25 4.36 13.88
CA PRO A 76 9.45 5.50 14.27
C PRO A 76 8.78 6.16 13.06
N PHE A 77 7.49 5.88 12.87
CA PHE A 77 6.63 6.55 11.90
C PHE A 77 5.64 7.50 12.58
N PRO A 78 5.27 8.63 11.95
CA PRO A 78 4.21 9.50 12.44
C PRO A 78 2.88 8.73 12.63
N GLN A 79 2.10 9.11 13.66
CA GLN A 79 0.80 8.46 13.96
C GLN A 79 -0.13 8.40 12.74
N ARG A 80 -0.07 9.40 11.86
CA ARG A 80 -0.89 9.42 10.63
C ARG A 80 -0.50 8.29 9.66
N VAL A 81 0.79 8.00 9.49
CA VAL A 81 1.27 6.88 8.67
C VAL A 81 0.79 5.57 9.28
N GLN A 82 0.95 5.39 10.60
CA GLN A 82 0.47 4.19 11.30
C GLN A 82 -1.05 3.98 11.16
N SER A 83 -1.84 5.05 11.27
CA SER A 83 -3.31 5.00 11.09
C SER A 83 -3.70 4.60 9.67
N LEU A 84 -3.04 5.16 8.65
CA LEU A 84 -3.27 4.79 7.25
C LEU A 84 -2.87 3.33 6.99
N THR A 85 -1.71 2.89 7.50
CA THR A 85 -1.26 1.50 7.37
C THR A 85 -2.23 0.53 8.03
N LYS A 86 -2.76 0.84 9.23
CA LYS A 86 -3.79 0.03 9.90
C LYS A 86 -5.08 -0.07 9.10
N ALA A 87 -5.47 1.01 8.41
CA ALA A 87 -6.70 1.01 7.62
C ALA A 87 -6.61 0.08 6.40
N ILE A 88 -5.43 -0.15 5.83
CA ILE A 88 -5.24 -1.02 4.65
C ILE A 88 -5.77 -2.45 4.88
N PRO A 89 -5.30 -3.25 5.86
CA PRO A 89 -5.80 -4.61 6.07
C PRO A 89 -7.27 -4.64 6.48
N ILE A 90 -7.77 -3.61 7.17
CA ILE A 90 -9.18 -3.49 7.52
C ILE A 90 -10.03 -3.33 6.25
N LEU A 91 -9.70 -2.37 5.40
CA LEU A 91 -10.42 -2.10 4.16
C LEU A 91 -10.32 -3.28 3.19
N LEU A 92 -9.14 -3.90 3.09
CA LEU A 92 -8.95 -5.12 2.30
C LEU A 92 -9.79 -6.29 2.85
N GLY A 93 -9.83 -6.49 4.16
CA GLY A 93 -10.70 -7.48 4.79
C GLY A 93 -12.18 -7.23 4.49
N LEU A 94 -12.62 -5.97 4.55
CA LEU A 94 -13.99 -5.58 4.19
C LEU A 94 -14.31 -5.82 2.71
N GLN A 95 -13.34 -5.66 1.79
CA GLN A 95 -13.52 -6.05 0.39
C GLN A 95 -13.89 -7.52 0.25
N PHE A 96 -13.14 -8.41 0.92
CA PHE A 96 -13.41 -9.85 0.89
C PHE A 96 -14.72 -10.18 1.60
N LEU A 97 -14.98 -9.55 2.74
CA LEU A 97 -16.18 -9.80 3.53
C LEU A 97 -17.45 -9.47 2.75
N THR A 98 -17.49 -8.30 2.09
CA THR A 98 -18.68 -7.80 1.38
C THR A 98 -19.06 -8.65 0.16
N ILE A 99 -18.10 -9.30 -0.51
CA ILE A 99 -18.37 -10.16 -1.68
C ILE A 99 -18.63 -11.64 -1.31
N HIS A 100 -18.20 -12.09 -0.13
CA HIS A 100 -18.37 -13.49 0.30
C HIS A 100 -19.51 -13.70 1.28
N LEU A 101 -19.92 -12.67 2.05
CA LEU A 101 -21.07 -12.77 2.94
C LEU A 101 -22.37 -12.82 2.14
N LYS A 102 -23.09 -13.93 2.27
CA LYS A 102 -24.46 -14.08 1.75
C LYS A 102 -25.44 -13.61 2.83
N THR A 103 -25.90 -12.37 2.72
CA THR A 103 -26.97 -11.82 3.56
C THR A 103 -28.19 -11.50 2.68
N SER A 104 -29.32 -11.16 3.30
CA SER A 104 -30.53 -10.73 2.58
C SER A 104 -30.34 -9.39 1.84
N LEU A 105 -29.30 -8.62 2.19
CA LEU A 105 -28.93 -7.38 1.52
C LEU A 105 -27.72 -7.63 0.60
N PRO A 106 -27.69 -7.06 -0.62
CA PRO A 106 -26.57 -7.25 -1.55
C PRO A 106 -25.35 -6.41 -1.14
N LEU A 107 -24.64 -6.83 -0.10
CA LEU A 107 -23.47 -6.12 0.46
C LEU A 107 -22.34 -5.92 -0.58
N GLY A 108 -22.29 -6.74 -1.62
CA GLY A 108 -21.35 -6.59 -2.73
C GLY A 108 -21.44 -5.24 -3.45
N VAL A 109 -22.57 -4.52 -3.37
CA VAL A 109 -22.71 -3.16 -3.91
C VAL A 109 -21.76 -2.17 -3.23
N LEU A 110 -21.31 -2.45 -2.00
CA LEU A 110 -20.36 -1.61 -1.28
C LEU A 110 -18.90 -1.84 -1.70
N HIS A 111 -18.61 -2.94 -2.40
CA HIS A 111 -17.25 -3.32 -2.77
C HIS A 111 -16.52 -2.22 -3.56
N PRO A 112 -17.10 -1.58 -4.59
CA PRO A 112 -16.41 -0.49 -5.30
C PRO A 112 -16.11 0.71 -4.38
N LEU A 113 -17.03 1.09 -3.50
CA LEU A 113 -16.84 2.21 -2.56
C LEU A 113 -15.67 1.96 -1.61
N ILE A 114 -15.61 0.76 -1.02
CA ILE A 114 -14.51 0.35 -0.16
C ILE A 114 -13.20 0.27 -0.98
N GLY A 115 -13.26 -0.09 -2.26
CA GLY A 115 -12.12 -0.21 -3.15
C GLY A 115 -11.49 1.15 -3.44
N PHE A 116 -12.31 2.16 -3.74
CA PHE A 116 -11.85 3.54 -3.88
C PHE A 116 -11.32 4.13 -2.58
N ALA A 117 -11.91 3.79 -1.43
CA ALA A 117 -11.39 4.17 -0.13
C ALA A 117 -10.00 3.55 0.12
N LEU A 118 -9.81 2.27 -0.21
CA LEU A 118 -8.53 1.57 -0.11
C LEU A 118 -7.46 2.20 -1.03
N LEU A 119 -7.81 2.52 -2.28
CA LEU A 119 -6.93 3.25 -3.19
C LEU A 119 -6.54 4.61 -2.59
N SER A 120 -7.52 5.39 -2.12
CA SER A 120 -7.28 6.73 -1.56
C SER A 120 -6.37 6.69 -0.33
N VAL A 121 -6.59 5.75 0.58
CA VAL A 121 -5.74 5.51 1.75
C VAL A 121 -4.33 5.12 1.32
N SER A 122 -4.20 4.21 0.36
CA SER A 122 -2.90 3.74 -0.15
C SER A 122 -2.11 4.86 -0.83
N THR A 123 -2.75 5.66 -1.70
CA THR A 123 -2.10 6.81 -2.35
C THR A 123 -1.67 7.84 -1.33
N THR A 124 -2.53 8.14 -0.34
CA THR A 124 -2.17 9.03 0.77
C THR A 124 -1.00 8.49 1.58
N LEU A 125 -0.96 7.17 1.83
CA LEU A 125 0.13 6.53 2.55
C LEU A 125 1.45 6.73 1.82
N VAL A 126 1.49 6.52 0.49
CA VAL A 126 2.68 6.75 -0.35
C VAL A 126 3.19 8.19 -0.21
N HIS A 127 2.33 9.19 -0.35
CA HIS A 127 2.75 10.59 -0.22
C HIS A 127 3.26 10.93 1.18
N ARG A 128 2.67 10.36 2.23
CA ARG A 128 3.08 10.63 3.61
C ARG A 128 4.38 9.90 3.96
N SER A 129 4.58 8.67 3.52
CA SER A 129 5.83 7.93 3.73
C SER A 129 6.98 8.49 2.90
N GLN A 130 6.71 9.04 1.70
CA GLN A 130 7.70 9.79 0.92
C GLN A 130 8.31 10.93 1.73
N ARG A 131 7.50 11.71 2.46
CA ARG A 131 7.98 12.82 3.30
C ARG A 131 8.83 12.36 4.50
N VAL A 132 8.63 11.11 4.94
CA VAL A 132 9.45 10.50 6.00
C VAL A 132 10.82 10.09 5.45
N VAL A 133 10.85 9.51 4.24
CA VAL A 133 12.09 9.04 3.59
C VAL A 133 12.90 10.18 2.97
N PHE A 134 12.21 11.18 2.42
CA PHE A 134 12.77 12.37 1.77
C PHE A 134 12.22 13.63 2.45
N PRO A 135 12.75 14.01 3.63
CA PRO A 135 12.41 15.28 4.25
C PRO A 135 12.78 16.40 3.28
N GLN A 136 11.87 17.35 3.06
CA GLN A 136 12.22 18.57 2.34
C GLN A 136 13.19 19.35 3.23
N THR A 137 14.41 19.59 2.75
CA THR A 137 15.30 20.56 3.35
C THR A 137 14.72 21.93 3.00
N GLU A 138 14.10 22.61 3.95
CA GLU A 138 13.85 24.04 3.79
C GLU A 138 15.23 24.71 3.66
N ALA A 139 15.47 25.36 2.52
CA ALA A 139 16.63 26.21 2.34
C ALA A 139 16.33 27.52 3.09
N ASP A 140 17.15 27.81 4.10
CA ASP A 140 17.16 29.07 4.83
C ASP A 140 17.45 30.28 3.90
#